data_AF-A0AA38GSA2-F1
#
_entry.id   AF-A0AA38GSA2-F1
#
_cell.length_a   1.000
_cell.length_b   1.000
_cell.length_c   1.000
_cell.angle_alpha   90.00
_cell.angle_beta   90.00
_cell.angle_gamma   90.00
#
_symmetry.space_group_name_H-M   'P 1'
#
loop_
_entity.id
_entity.type
_entity.pdbx_description
1 polymer ?
#
loop_
_entity_poly.entity_id
_entity_poly.type
_entity_poly.pdbx_seq_one_letter_code
_entity_poly.pdbx_strand_id
1 'polypeptide(L)'
;MGKGSLRGALKSQKLEWRTRYEIALGISQALEYMHHDCHPPIVHRALKSANILLDDDYTPHIAGFGLARLIEDQSTHRESNSYPVSAGTLGYMAPECGDGVKASTKQDFFSLGIVLMELIIGRPTIFEEEGGDSALGFSGVLKKVDELKATIPSVYMLDQFTNPANPDAHFQSTGPEIWQDTAGKVDIFVSGSGTGGTISGVGRYLKMRNPSIKVVCVEPSESPIISGGQKGIHTIQGISPGFIPENLDMAVIDEIITVSSEEAIMFARRIAREEGLLVGISSGAAFAAALKVGKRSENKGKLITMILPSPAER
;
A
#
# COMPACT_ATOMS: atom_id res chain seq x y z
N MET A 1 -20.74 -26.88 17.80
CA MET A 1 -19.70 -25.92 17.35
C MET A 1 -19.24 -26.43 16.00
N GLY A 2 -19.70 -25.76 14.94
CA GLY A 2 -19.86 -26.35 13.60
C GLY A 2 -18.63 -26.34 12.70
N LYS A 3 -18.85 -26.17 11.39
CA LYS A 3 -17.90 -26.31 10.27
C LYS A 3 -16.73 -25.30 10.25
N GLY A 4 -16.51 -24.55 11.32
CA GLY A 4 -15.45 -23.54 11.43
C GLY A 4 -15.79 -22.22 10.75
N SER A 5 -14.79 -21.47 10.29
CA SER A 5 -15.02 -20.21 9.56
C SER A 5 -15.27 -20.45 8.07
N LEU A 6 -15.97 -19.53 7.42
CA LEU A 6 -16.15 -19.52 5.97
C LEU A 6 -14.80 -19.53 5.24
N ARG A 7 -13.80 -18.81 5.75
CA ARG A 7 -12.44 -18.84 5.20
C ARG A 7 -11.85 -20.25 5.22
N GLY A 8 -11.98 -20.96 6.34
CA GLY A 8 -11.55 -22.34 6.48
C GLY A 8 -12.30 -23.27 5.53
N ALA A 9 -13.61 -23.11 5.41
CA ALA A 9 -14.43 -23.88 4.49
C ALA A 9 -14.01 -23.65 3.03
N LEU A 10 -13.78 -22.40 2.60
CA LEU A 10 -13.32 -22.07 1.25
C LEU A 10 -11.90 -22.58 0.92
N LYS A 11 -11.05 -22.82 1.95
CA LYS A 11 -9.71 -23.41 1.77
C LYS A 11 -9.74 -24.93 1.71
N SER A 12 -10.52 -25.54 2.60
CA SER A 12 -10.44 -26.99 2.88
C SER A 12 -11.50 -27.81 2.16
N GLN A 13 -12.60 -27.18 1.72
CA GLN A 13 -13.76 -27.85 1.17
C GLN A 13 -14.23 -27.17 -0.11
N LYS A 14 -14.64 -27.97 -1.10
CA LYS A 14 -15.30 -27.46 -2.28
C LYS A 14 -16.78 -27.27 -1.96
N LEU A 15 -17.16 -26.07 -1.56
CA LEU A 15 -18.57 -25.74 -1.28
C LEU A 15 -19.39 -25.77 -2.58
N GLU A 16 -20.54 -26.44 -2.55
CA GLU A 16 -21.49 -26.40 -3.66
C GLU A 16 -22.06 -24.99 -3.85
N TRP A 17 -22.45 -24.67 -5.09
CA TRP A 17 -22.95 -23.34 -5.42
C TRP A 17 -24.17 -22.94 -4.57
N ARG A 18 -25.10 -23.89 -4.36
CA ARG A 18 -26.28 -23.66 -3.53
C ARG A 18 -25.91 -23.29 -2.10
N THR A 19 -24.98 -24.01 -1.48
CA THR A 19 -24.49 -23.70 -0.12
C THR A 19 -23.86 -22.32 -0.05
N ARG A 20 -23.07 -21.93 -1.06
CA ARG A 20 -22.47 -20.60 -1.13
C ARG A 20 -23.51 -19.48 -1.25
N TYR A 21 -24.58 -19.73 -2.02
CA TYR A 21 -25.69 -18.80 -2.15
C TYR A 21 -26.44 -18.61 -0.81
N GLU A 22 -26.75 -19.69 -0.09
CA GLU A 22 -27.41 -19.62 1.22
C GLU A 22 -26.53 -18.89 2.25
N ILE A 23 -25.22 -19.14 2.23
CA ILE A 23 -24.26 -18.40 3.06
C ILE A 23 -24.28 -16.90 2.72
N ALA A 24 -24.23 -16.54 1.43
CA ALA A 24 -24.29 -15.14 1.01
C ALA A 24 -25.57 -14.47 1.51
N LEU A 25 -26.72 -15.14 1.33
CA LEU A 25 -28.03 -14.64 1.76
C LEU A 25 -28.08 -14.44 3.28
N GLY A 26 -27.61 -15.41 4.06
CA GLY A 26 -27.62 -15.31 5.51
C GLY A 26 -26.71 -14.20 6.04
N ILE A 27 -25.53 -13.97 5.43
CA ILE A 27 -24.66 -12.83 5.78
C ILE A 27 -25.37 -11.50 5.48
N SER A 28 -26.03 -11.40 4.31
CA SER A 28 -26.77 -10.19 3.92
C SER A 28 -27.92 -9.90 4.88
N GLN A 29 -28.69 -10.92 5.29
CA GLN A 29 -29.77 -10.78 6.27
C GLN A 29 -29.26 -10.35 7.64
N ALA A 30 -28.13 -10.90 8.09
CA ALA A 30 -27.52 -10.49 9.36
C ALA A 30 -27.05 -9.03 9.33
N LEU A 31 -26.47 -8.57 8.21
CA LEU A 31 -26.09 -7.16 8.04
C LEU A 31 -27.32 -6.24 7.96
N GLU A 32 -28.37 -6.64 7.25
CA GLU A 32 -29.63 -5.90 7.19
C GLU A 32 -30.20 -5.68 8.59
N TYR A 33 -30.29 -6.75 9.40
CA TYR A 33 -30.72 -6.67 10.79
C TYR A 33 -29.85 -5.71 11.62
N MET A 34 -28.52 -5.81 11.50
CA MET A 34 -27.60 -4.93 12.22
C MET A 34 -27.71 -3.46 11.80
N HIS A 35 -27.90 -3.19 10.51
CA HIS A 35 -27.89 -1.83 9.96
C HIS A 35 -29.24 -1.12 10.04
N HIS A 36 -30.34 -1.86 10.02
CA HIS A 36 -31.69 -1.29 9.88
C HIS A 36 -32.63 -1.66 11.02
N ASP A 37 -32.51 -2.85 11.62
CA ASP A 37 -33.45 -3.30 12.66
C ASP A 37 -32.92 -3.01 14.07
N CYS A 38 -31.60 -3.00 14.26
CA CYS A 38 -30.97 -2.60 15.51
C CYS A 38 -31.02 -1.07 15.72
N HIS A 39 -31.39 -0.65 16.94
CA HIS A 39 -31.50 0.75 17.32
C HIS A 39 -30.68 1.00 18.61
N PRO A 40 -29.56 1.75 18.54
CA PRO A 40 -28.97 2.37 17.35
C PRO A 40 -28.36 1.35 16.35
N PRO A 41 -28.24 1.69 15.04
CA PRO A 41 -27.61 0.83 14.04
C PRO A 41 -26.21 0.39 14.41
N ILE A 42 -25.86 -0.86 14.12
CA ILE A 42 -24.56 -1.47 14.43
C ILE A 42 -23.74 -1.63 13.15
N VAL A 43 -22.59 -0.95 13.05
CA VAL A 43 -21.60 -1.16 11.98
C VAL A 43 -20.53 -2.12 12.48
N HIS A 44 -20.28 -3.21 11.78
CA HIS A 44 -19.33 -4.25 12.18
C HIS A 44 -17.86 -3.81 12.04
N ARG A 45 -17.49 -3.15 10.94
CA ARG A 45 -16.14 -2.61 10.60
C ARG A 45 -15.02 -3.65 10.50
N ALA A 46 -15.35 -4.93 10.55
CA ALA A 46 -14.40 -6.05 10.55
C ALA A 46 -14.96 -7.29 9.85
N LEU A 47 -15.90 -7.09 8.92
CA LEU A 47 -16.52 -8.18 8.19
C LEU A 47 -15.48 -8.82 7.25
N LYS A 48 -15.26 -10.13 7.38
CA LYS A 48 -14.37 -10.93 6.54
C LYS A 48 -14.73 -12.40 6.63
N SER A 49 -14.33 -13.22 5.67
CA SER A 49 -14.65 -14.66 5.69
C SER A 49 -14.10 -15.41 6.91
N ALA A 50 -13.03 -14.91 7.56
CA ALA A 50 -12.54 -15.48 8.83
C ALA A 50 -13.48 -15.21 10.02
N ASN A 51 -14.29 -14.16 9.93
CA ASN A 51 -15.23 -13.71 10.94
C ASN A 51 -16.67 -14.19 10.65
N ILE A 52 -16.88 -14.98 9.61
CA ILE A 52 -18.15 -15.69 9.37
C ILE A 52 -17.96 -17.12 9.87
N LEU A 53 -18.65 -17.49 10.94
CA LEU A 53 -18.67 -18.84 11.48
C LEU A 53 -19.83 -19.62 10.86
N LEU A 54 -19.59 -20.88 10.54
CA LEU A 54 -20.57 -21.77 9.94
C LEU A 54 -20.96 -22.84 10.97
N ASP A 55 -22.25 -23.03 11.17
CA ASP A 55 -22.77 -24.15 11.96
C ASP A 55 -22.72 -25.47 11.17
N ASP A 56 -23.36 -26.53 11.69
CA ASP A 56 -23.37 -27.84 11.03
C ASP A 56 -24.19 -27.88 9.73
N ASP A 57 -25.13 -26.95 9.57
CA ASP A 57 -26.03 -26.78 8.42
C ASP A 57 -25.54 -25.73 7.42
N TYR A 58 -24.32 -25.20 7.61
CA TYR A 58 -23.74 -24.07 6.86
C TYR A 58 -24.48 -22.74 7.04
N THR A 59 -25.26 -22.59 8.11
CA THR A 59 -25.85 -21.30 8.47
C THR A 59 -24.72 -20.34 8.90
N PRO A 60 -24.64 -19.13 8.31
CA PRO A 60 -23.61 -18.16 8.65
C PRO A 60 -23.95 -17.36 9.91
N HIS A 61 -22.95 -17.20 10.77
CA HIS A 61 -22.99 -16.34 11.95
C HIS A 61 -21.85 -15.34 11.88
N ILE A 62 -22.17 -14.04 11.92
CA ILE A 62 -21.17 -12.98 11.97
C ILE A 62 -20.55 -12.97 13.39
N ALA A 63 -19.22 -12.91 13.45
CA ALA A 63 -18.42 -12.82 14.67
C ALA A 63 -17.34 -11.73 14.52
N GLY A 64 -16.60 -11.44 15.59
CA GLY A 64 -15.48 -10.49 15.51
C GLY A 64 -15.89 -9.02 15.65
N PHE A 65 -16.83 -8.72 16.55
CA PHE A 65 -17.35 -7.38 16.84
C PHE A 65 -16.39 -6.45 17.59
N GLY A 66 -15.10 -6.78 17.72
CA GLY A 66 -14.13 -5.95 18.46
C GLY A 66 -13.96 -4.52 17.89
N LEU A 67 -14.27 -4.34 16.60
CA LEU A 67 -14.25 -3.04 15.93
C LEU A 67 -15.66 -2.45 15.71
N ALA A 68 -16.71 -3.15 16.15
CA ALA A 68 -18.08 -2.73 15.88
C ALA A 68 -18.42 -1.40 16.57
N ARG A 69 -19.31 -0.62 15.96
CA ARG A 69 -19.72 0.70 16.45
C ARG A 69 -21.22 0.90 16.30
N LEU A 70 -21.79 1.62 17.26
CA LEU A 70 -23.16 2.12 17.17
C LEU A 70 -23.13 3.45 16.40
N ILE A 71 -24.06 3.65 15.47
CA ILE A 71 -24.31 4.95 14.86
C ILE A 71 -25.29 5.70 15.75
N GLU A 72 -24.78 6.57 16.61
CA GLU A 72 -25.63 7.47 17.40
C GLU A 72 -26.20 8.59 16.51
N ASP A 73 -27.44 8.96 16.78
CA ASP A 73 -28.16 9.98 16.03
C ASP A 73 -27.50 11.36 16.19
N GLN A 74 -27.45 12.15 15.11
CA GLN A 74 -26.67 13.40 15.05
C GLN A 74 -27.16 14.50 16.01
N SER A 75 -28.22 14.26 16.79
CA SER A 75 -28.81 15.22 17.72
C SER A 75 -28.11 15.33 19.08
N THR A 76 -27.23 14.41 19.46
CA THR A 76 -26.51 14.49 20.74
C THR A 76 -25.02 14.76 20.52
N HIS A 77 -24.67 16.04 20.48
CA HIS A 77 -23.30 16.50 20.64
C HIS A 77 -22.77 16.10 22.03
N ARG A 78 -22.19 14.91 22.13
CA ARG A 78 -21.18 14.62 23.16
C ARG A 78 -19.99 13.95 22.49
N GLU A 79 -18.95 14.75 22.30
CA GLU A 79 -17.60 14.28 22.07
C GLU A 79 -17.18 13.34 23.22
N SER A 80 -16.74 12.14 22.87
CA SER A 80 -16.04 11.24 23.79
C SER A 80 -15.13 10.29 22.99
N ASN A 81 -13.88 10.73 22.87
CA ASN A 81 -12.62 9.98 23.02
C ASN A 81 -12.29 8.74 22.18
N SER A 82 -11.13 8.86 21.50
CA SER A 82 -10.09 7.83 21.35
C SER A 82 -10.46 6.51 20.67
N TYR A 83 -10.87 6.55 19.40
CA TYR A 83 -10.94 5.33 18.59
C TYR A 83 -10.21 5.52 17.26
N PRO A 84 -9.45 4.50 16.80
CA PRO A 84 -8.68 4.62 15.57
C PRO A 84 -9.64 4.83 14.40
N VAL A 85 -9.46 5.97 13.74
CA VAL A 85 -10.26 6.37 12.59
C VAL A 85 -10.03 5.42 11.42
N SER A 86 -8.82 4.86 11.32
CA SER A 86 -8.48 3.72 10.47
C SER A 86 -8.63 2.41 11.24
N ALA A 87 -9.72 1.67 10.99
CA ALA A 87 -9.91 0.33 11.56
C ALA A 87 -10.59 -0.59 10.53
N GLY A 88 -10.09 -1.81 10.42
CA GLY A 88 -10.62 -2.88 9.57
C GLY A 88 -9.54 -3.92 9.24
N THR A 89 -9.89 -4.90 8.42
CA THR A 89 -8.92 -5.91 7.96
C THR A 89 -8.41 -5.56 6.57
N LEU A 90 -7.08 -5.53 6.38
CA LEU A 90 -6.43 -5.26 5.10
C LEU A 90 -7.00 -6.18 4.00
N GLY A 91 -7.37 -5.58 2.87
CA GLY A 91 -8.05 -6.25 1.75
C GLY A 91 -9.57 -6.29 1.84
N TYR A 92 -10.17 -6.27 3.04
CA TYR A 92 -11.62 -6.17 3.23
C TYR A 92 -12.08 -4.73 3.52
N MET A 93 -11.14 -3.82 3.79
CA MET A 93 -11.41 -2.41 4.11
C MET A 93 -11.88 -1.63 2.90
N ALA A 94 -12.95 -0.87 3.08
CA ALA A 94 -13.38 0.15 2.15
C ALA A 94 -12.31 1.25 2.00
N PRO A 95 -12.11 1.83 0.80
CA PRO A 95 -11.06 2.81 0.56
C PRO A 95 -11.18 4.05 1.45
N GLU A 96 -12.41 4.48 1.75
CA GLU A 96 -12.69 5.65 2.59
C GLU A 96 -12.30 5.45 4.08
N CYS A 97 -12.06 4.20 4.53
CA CYS A 97 -11.58 3.94 5.89
C CYS A 97 -10.18 4.53 6.13
N GLY A 98 -9.38 4.74 5.08
CA GLY A 98 -8.07 5.39 5.16
C GLY A 98 -8.12 6.92 5.23
N ASP A 99 -9.27 7.51 4.90
CA ASP A 99 -9.42 8.97 4.75
C ASP A 99 -9.93 9.69 6.00
N GLY A 100 -9.99 8.99 7.14
CA GLY A 100 -10.45 9.60 8.38
C GLY A 100 -11.98 9.76 8.49
N VAL A 101 -12.74 9.07 7.63
CA VAL A 101 -14.21 9.17 7.57
C VAL A 101 -14.86 8.47 8.76
N LYS A 102 -15.95 9.05 9.29
CA LYS A 102 -16.75 8.46 10.37
C LYS A 102 -17.30 7.09 9.96
N ALA A 103 -17.48 6.21 10.95
CA ALA A 103 -18.04 4.87 10.73
C ALA A 103 -19.38 4.93 10.00
N SER A 104 -19.55 4.07 9.00
CA SER A 104 -20.75 4.03 8.14
C SER A 104 -21.07 2.60 7.74
N THR A 105 -22.36 2.29 7.59
CA THR A 105 -22.84 1.00 7.07
C THR A 105 -22.26 0.66 5.69
N LYS A 106 -21.84 1.67 4.92
CA LYS A 106 -21.16 1.50 3.62
C LYS A 106 -19.85 0.73 3.72
N GLN A 107 -19.15 0.82 4.86
CA GLN A 107 -17.89 0.11 5.09
C GLN A 107 -18.11 -1.41 5.13
N ASP A 108 -19.15 -1.86 5.85
CA ASP A 108 -19.53 -3.28 5.89
C ASP A 108 -20.03 -3.78 4.53
N PHE A 109 -20.70 -2.91 3.76
CA PHE A 109 -21.19 -3.24 2.42
C PHE A 109 -20.04 -3.49 1.44
N PHE A 110 -18.97 -2.71 1.53
CA PHE A 110 -17.75 -2.97 0.77
C PHE A 110 -17.12 -4.31 1.17
N SER A 111 -16.95 -4.55 2.47
CA SER A 111 -16.42 -5.82 2.98
C SER A 111 -17.28 -7.02 2.57
N LEU A 112 -18.61 -6.87 2.52
CA LEU A 112 -19.53 -7.86 2.01
C LEU A 112 -19.25 -8.16 0.54
N GLY A 113 -19.02 -7.14 -0.29
CA GLY A 113 -18.64 -7.30 -1.70
C GLY A 113 -17.41 -8.19 -1.88
N ILE A 114 -16.39 -8.03 -1.04
CA ILE A 114 -15.21 -8.90 -1.04
C ILE A 114 -15.57 -10.34 -0.65
N VAL A 115 -16.34 -10.55 0.41
CA VAL A 115 -16.80 -11.90 0.82
C VAL A 115 -17.66 -12.57 -0.25
N LEU A 116 -18.53 -11.82 -0.93
CA LEU A 116 -19.31 -12.32 -2.06
C LEU A 116 -18.41 -12.75 -3.22
N MET A 117 -17.35 -12.00 -3.54
CA MET A 117 -16.36 -12.45 -4.52
C MET A 117 -15.68 -13.76 -4.11
N GLU A 118 -15.31 -13.92 -2.83
CA GLU A 118 -14.73 -15.17 -2.32
C GLU A 118 -15.68 -16.36 -2.49
N LEU A 119 -16.97 -16.17 -2.24
CA LEU A 119 -18.01 -17.18 -2.46
C LEU A 119 -18.16 -17.51 -3.95
N ILE A 120 -18.19 -16.49 -4.83
CA ILE A 120 -18.28 -16.68 -6.28
C ILE A 120 -17.11 -17.52 -6.81
N ILE A 121 -15.89 -17.13 -6.44
CA ILE A 121 -14.67 -17.79 -6.89
C ILE A 121 -14.49 -19.16 -6.20
N GLY A 122 -15.08 -19.33 -5.01
CA GLY A 122 -14.99 -20.56 -4.22
C GLY A 122 -13.64 -20.73 -3.52
N ARG A 123 -12.90 -19.64 -3.32
CA ARG A 123 -11.63 -19.60 -2.58
C ARG A 123 -11.41 -18.18 -2.01
N PRO A 124 -10.60 -18.01 -0.95
CA PRO A 124 -10.27 -16.68 -0.45
C PRO A 124 -9.56 -15.84 -1.51
N THR A 125 -9.92 -14.56 -1.63
CA THR A 125 -9.33 -13.60 -2.58
C THR A 125 -8.14 -12.88 -1.95
N ILE A 126 -8.14 -12.79 -0.62
CA ILE A 126 -7.06 -12.17 0.15
C ILE A 126 -6.26 -13.27 0.81
N PHE A 127 -5.01 -13.41 0.38
CA PHE A 127 -4.03 -14.32 0.97
C PHE A 127 -3.51 -13.74 2.31
N GLU A 128 -4.33 -13.73 3.36
CA GLU A 128 -3.78 -13.87 4.71
C GLU A 128 -3.28 -15.31 4.82
N GLU A 129 -1.97 -15.51 4.67
CA GLU A 129 -1.33 -16.80 4.91
C GLU A 129 -1.66 -17.25 6.34
N GLU A 130 -2.29 -18.42 6.49
CA GLU A 130 -2.26 -19.14 7.74
C GLU A 130 -0.80 -19.57 7.96
N GLY A 131 -0.09 -18.84 8.82
CA GLY A 131 1.33 -19.05 9.11
C GLY A 131 2.27 -17.98 8.56
N GLY A 132 1.78 -17.02 7.78
CA GLY A 132 2.51 -15.81 7.48
C GLY A 132 2.30 -14.86 8.64
N ASP A 133 3.21 -14.89 9.61
CA ASP A 133 3.26 -13.86 10.63
C ASP A 133 3.22 -12.51 9.90
N SER A 134 2.17 -11.71 10.13
CA SER A 134 2.08 -10.35 9.59
C SER A 134 3.28 -9.50 10.01
N ALA A 135 4.06 -9.95 11.01
CA ALA A 135 5.37 -9.40 11.36
C ALA A 135 6.47 -9.63 10.30
N LEU A 136 6.40 -10.67 9.46
CA LEU A 136 7.43 -10.96 8.45
C LEU A 136 7.33 -10.06 7.20
N GLY A 137 6.12 -9.59 6.84
CA GLY A 137 5.92 -8.70 5.69
C GLY A 137 6.55 -9.24 4.39
N PHE A 138 7.23 -8.38 3.64
CA PHE A 138 7.92 -8.75 2.38
C PHE A 138 8.92 -9.91 2.53
N SER A 139 9.51 -10.11 3.71
CA SER A 139 10.44 -11.24 3.94
C SER A 139 9.75 -12.61 3.91
N GLY A 140 8.47 -12.67 4.27
CA GLY A 140 7.66 -13.89 4.15
C GLY A 140 7.45 -14.28 2.69
N VAL A 141 7.22 -13.29 1.81
CA VAL A 141 7.09 -13.50 0.37
C VAL A 141 8.39 -14.07 -0.21
N LEU A 142 9.55 -13.52 0.16
CA LEU A 142 10.86 -14.02 -0.29
C LEU A 142 11.08 -15.47 0.14
N LYS A 143 10.79 -15.80 1.41
CA LYS A 143 10.88 -17.17 1.90
C LYS A 143 9.99 -18.12 1.09
N LYS A 144 8.76 -17.69 0.76
CA LYS A 144 7.87 -18.52 -0.06
C LYS A 144 8.39 -18.73 -1.47
N VAL A 145 8.97 -17.69 -2.07
CA VAL A 145 9.63 -17.80 -3.37
C VAL A 145 10.78 -18.81 -3.33
N ASP A 146 11.57 -18.83 -2.26
CA ASP A 146 12.66 -19.80 -2.09
C ASP A 146 12.14 -21.24 -1.94
N GLU A 147 11.04 -21.45 -1.20
CA GLU A 147 10.37 -22.75 -1.15
C GLU A 147 9.86 -23.21 -2.53
N LEU A 148 9.31 -22.29 -3.33
CA LEU A 148 8.82 -22.58 -4.68
C LEU A 148 9.97 -22.90 -5.65
N LYS A 149 11.09 -22.18 -5.57
CA LYS A 149 12.31 -22.50 -6.34
C LYS A 149 12.81 -23.90 -6.06
N ALA A 150 12.71 -24.36 -4.81
CA ALA A 150 13.18 -25.68 -4.40
C ALA A 150 12.27 -26.82 -4.90
N THR A 151 10.99 -26.54 -5.19
CA THR A 151 9.98 -27.55 -5.47
C THR A 151 9.51 -27.59 -6.92
N ILE A 152 9.57 -26.48 -7.64
CA ILE A 152 9.11 -26.40 -9.03
C ILE A 152 10.33 -26.43 -9.96
N PRO A 153 10.44 -27.44 -10.84
CA PRO A 153 11.50 -27.47 -11.83
C PRO A 153 11.33 -26.32 -12.84
N SER A 154 12.44 -25.68 -13.22
CA SER A 154 12.47 -24.57 -14.19
C SER A 154 11.79 -23.26 -13.73
N VAL A 155 11.92 -22.89 -12.46
CA VAL A 155 11.54 -21.54 -11.98
C VAL A 155 12.66 -20.54 -12.25
N TYR A 156 12.29 -19.37 -12.77
CA TYR A 156 13.16 -18.22 -12.88
C TYR A 156 12.63 -17.08 -12.01
N MET A 157 13.45 -16.61 -11.07
CA MET A 157 13.13 -15.44 -10.24
C MET A 157 13.84 -14.22 -10.81
N LEU A 158 13.07 -13.19 -11.17
CA LEU A 158 13.63 -11.95 -11.72
C LEU A 158 14.36 -11.09 -10.67
N ASP A 159 13.96 -11.18 -9.41
CA ASP A 159 14.48 -10.47 -8.24
C ASP A 159 14.84 -8.98 -8.49
N GLN A 160 13.84 -8.12 -8.40
CA GLN A 160 14.00 -6.69 -8.67
C GLN A 160 14.94 -5.94 -7.70
N PHE A 161 15.30 -6.52 -6.55
CA PHE A 161 16.12 -5.87 -5.53
C PHE A 161 17.63 -6.14 -5.69
N THR A 162 17.99 -7.23 -6.38
CA THR A 162 19.38 -7.65 -6.59
C THR A 162 19.77 -7.72 -8.06
N ASN A 163 18.81 -7.84 -8.98
CA ASN A 163 19.10 -7.98 -10.39
C ASN A 163 19.66 -6.68 -11.00
N PRO A 164 20.92 -6.68 -11.52
CA PRO A 164 21.57 -5.49 -12.05
C PRO A 164 20.90 -4.93 -13.31
N ALA A 165 20.10 -5.75 -14.02
CA ALA A 165 19.32 -5.27 -15.16
C ALA A 165 18.36 -4.12 -14.78
N ASN A 166 17.95 -4.03 -13.51
CA ASN A 166 17.09 -2.95 -13.01
C ASN A 166 17.80 -1.58 -13.07
N PRO A 167 18.89 -1.32 -12.32
CA PRO A 167 19.59 -0.05 -12.41
C PRO A 167 20.25 0.18 -13.78
N ASP A 168 20.61 -0.88 -14.52
CA ASP A 168 21.21 -0.73 -15.85
C ASP A 168 20.21 -0.25 -16.90
N ALA A 169 18.95 -0.67 -16.83
CA ALA A 169 17.90 -0.15 -17.70
C ALA A 169 17.78 1.38 -17.56
N HIS A 170 17.79 1.89 -16.34
CA HIS A 170 17.73 3.34 -16.06
C HIS A 170 19.01 4.08 -16.45
N PHE A 171 20.17 3.44 -16.38
CA PHE A 171 21.42 4.01 -16.89
C PHE A 171 21.42 4.14 -18.42
N GLN A 172 20.80 3.18 -19.11
CA GLN A 172 20.76 3.13 -20.58
C GLN A 172 19.60 3.90 -21.22
N SER A 173 18.55 4.22 -20.46
CA SER A 173 17.35 4.93 -20.96
C SER A 173 17.05 6.20 -20.17
N THR A 174 16.49 6.06 -18.96
CA THR A 174 15.97 7.18 -18.16
C THR A 174 17.00 8.28 -17.90
N GLY A 175 18.25 7.91 -17.59
CA GLY A 175 19.34 8.88 -17.39
C GLY A 175 19.66 9.66 -18.67
N PRO A 176 19.92 8.99 -19.82
CA PRO A 176 20.07 9.63 -21.12
C PRO A 176 18.91 10.54 -21.51
N GLU A 177 17.67 10.11 -21.32
CA GLU A 177 16.47 10.89 -21.62
C GLU A 177 16.44 12.20 -20.83
N ILE A 178 16.63 12.14 -19.51
CA ILE A 178 16.69 13.34 -18.66
C ILE A 178 17.81 14.29 -19.13
N TRP A 179 19.00 13.75 -19.42
CA TRP A 179 20.11 14.57 -19.89
C TRP A 179 19.82 15.25 -21.23
N GLN A 180 19.22 14.51 -22.17
CA GLN A 180 18.88 15.02 -23.49
C GLN A 180 17.78 16.07 -23.42
N ASP A 181 16.69 15.79 -22.72
CA ASP A 181 15.51 16.66 -22.66
C ASP A 181 15.77 17.94 -21.87
N THR A 182 16.72 17.90 -20.92
CA THR A 182 17.20 19.10 -20.22
C THR A 182 18.33 19.81 -20.96
N ALA A 183 18.76 19.32 -22.12
CA ALA A 183 19.92 19.80 -22.87
C ALA A 183 21.18 19.92 -21.99
N GLY A 184 21.38 18.95 -21.09
CA GLY A 184 22.51 18.90 -20.15
C GLY A 184 22.46 19.95 -19.04
N LYS A 185 21.32 20.62 -18.82
CA LYS A 185 21.16 21.67 -17.82
C LYS A 185 20.64 21.18 -16.47
N VAL A 186 20.34 19.88 -16.33
CA VAL A 186 19.96 19.32 -15.03
C VAL A 186 21.07 19.54 -14.01
N ASP A 187 20.75 20.17 -12.89
CA ASP A 187 21.67 20.40 -11.77
C ASP A 187 21.42 19.43 -10.62
N ILE A 188 20.15 19.07 -10.42
CA ILE A 188 19.69 18.23 -9.32
C ILE A 188 18.69 17.20 -9.82
N PHE A 189 18.87 15.95 -9.41
CA PHE A 189 17.94 14.85 -9.65
C PHE A 189 17.38 14.33 -8.33
N VAL A 190 16.05 14.25 -8.22
CA VAL A 190 15.33 13.82 -7.02
C VAL A 190 14.53 12.56 -7.32
N SER A 191 14.75 11.50 -6.54
CA SER A 191 13.98 10.25 -6.69
C SER A 191 13.73 9.59 -5.35
N GLY A 192 12.51 9.06 -5.17
CA GLY A 192 12.26 8.08 -4.14
C GLY A 192 13.04 6.79 -4.40
N SER A 193 13.42 6.08 -3.34
CA SER A 193 14.11 4.79 -3.45
C SER A 193 13.22 3.63 -3.00
N GLY A 194 12.79 2.81 -3.97
CA GLY A 194 12.12 1.53 -3.75
C GLY A 194 13.12 0.37 -3.87
N THR A 195 13.35 -0.11 -5.08
CA THR A 195 14.40 -1.11 -5.37
C THR A 195 15.80 -0.50 -5.45
N GLY A 196 15.93 0.83 -5.49
CA GLY A 196 17.18 1.55 -5.78
C GLY A 196 17.51 1.69 -7.27
N GLY A 197 16.82 0.97 -8.15
CA GLY A 197 17.13 0.94 -9.59
C GLY A 197 17.18 2.31 -10.27
N THR A 198 16.11 3.11 -10.13
CA THR A 198 16.02 4.42 -10.79
C THR A 198 17.10 5.38 -10.31
N ILE A 199 17.25 5.54 -8.98
CA ILE A 199 18.19 6.51 -8.43
C ILE A 199 19.65 6.13 -8.73
N SER A 200 19.98 4.84 -8.68
CA SER A 200 21.32 4.36 -8.98
C SER A 200 21.64 4.39 -10.47
N GLY A 201 20.72 3.97 -11.34
CA GLY A 201 20.92 4.03 -12.79
C GLY A 201 21.05 5.46 -13.31
N VAL A 202 20.08 6.32 -12.98
CA VAL A 202 20.08 7.72 -13.39
C VAL A 202 21.24 8.47 -12.73
N GLY A 203 21.48 8.27 -11.43
CA GLY A 203 22.57 8.92 -10.70
C GLY A 203 23.95 8.60 -11.29
N ARG A 204 24.23 7.32 -11.58
CA ARG A 204 25.48 6.89 -12.25
C ARG A 204 25.63 7.58 -13.60
N TYR A 205 24.58 7.59 -14.42
CA TYR A 205 24.64 8.21 -15.75
C TYR A 205 24.85 9.72 -15.67
N LEU A 206 24.07 10.44 -14.87
CA LEU A 206 24.16 11.89 -14.75
C LEU A 206 25.52 12.33 -14.18
N LYS A 207 26.04 11.64 -13.15
CA LYS A 207 27.37 11.95 -12.60
C LYS A 207 28.51 11.62 -13.56
N MET A 208 28.35 10.59 -14.41
CA MET A 208 29.30 10.33 -15.50
C MET A 208 29.33 11.49 -16.51
N ARG A 209 28.19 12.15 -16.76
CA ARG A 209 28.11 13.32 -17.67
C ARG A 209 28.61 14.60 -17.01
N ASN A 210 28.24 14.83 -15.75
CA ASN A 210 28.68 15.97 -14.95
C ASN A 210 28.73 15.58 -13.46
N PRO A 211 29.94 15.40 -12.88
CA PRO A 211 30.10 15.02 -11.47
C PRO A 211 29.51 16.03 -10.47
N SER A 212 29.26 17.27 -10.90
CA SER A 212 28.69 18.32 -10.04
C SER A 212 27.19 18.16 -9.81
N ILE A 213 26.50 17.34 -10.60
CA ILE A 213 25.06 17.08 -10.44
C ILE A 213 24.81 16.43 -9.07
N LYS A 214 23.80 16.96 -8.38
CA LYS A 214 23.35 16.48 -7.09
C LYS A 214 22.24 15.45 -7.23
N VAL A 215 22.41 14.31 -6.59
CA VAL A 215 21.40 13.25 -6.53
C VAL A 215 20.82 13.21 -5.13
N VAL A 216 19.51 13.42 -5.03
CA VAL A 216 18.78 13.48 -3.77
C VAL A 216 17.85 12.27 -3.67
N CYS A 217 18.08 11.43 -2.67
CA CYS A 217 17.23 10.30 -2.35
C CYS A 217 16.08 10.75 -1.46
N VAL A 218 14.87 10.25 -1.74
CA VAL A 218 13.69 10.48 -0.91
C VAL A 218 13.30 9.19 -0.21
N GLU A 219 13.10 9.26 1.10
CA GLU A 219 12.57 8.15 1.90
C GLU A 219 11.49 8.62 2.90
N PRO A 220 10.62 7.71 3.38
CA PRO A 220 9.62 8.03 4.38
C PRO A 220 10.26 8.39 5.72
N SER A 221 9.80 9.47 6.36
CA SER A 221 10.25 9.84 7.71
C SER A 221 9.93 8.79 8.78
N GLU A 222 8.90 7.98 8.53
CA GLU A 222 8.41 6.92 9.42
C GLU A 222 9.19 5.62 9.24
N SER A 223 9.96 5.47 8.15
CA SER A 223 10.85 4.32 7.93
C SER A 223 12.15 4.74 7.22
N PRO A 224 12.99 5.58 7.87
CA PRO A 224 14.15 6.21 7.24
C PRO A 224 15.40 5.31 7.34
N ILE A 225 15.36 4.16 6.68
CA ILE A 225 16.39 3.12 6.80
C ILE A 225 17.69 3.54 6.10
N ILE A 226 17.60 4.27 4.98
CA ILE A 226 18.75 4.67 4.17
C ILE A 226 19.57 5.73 4.92
N SER A 227 18.93 6.62 5.69
CA SER A 227 19.61 7.57 6.58
C SER A 227 20.00 7.00 7.95
N GLY A 228 19.83 5.69 8.17
CA GLY A 228 20.28 4.99 9.39
C GLY A 228 19.29 4.99 10.56
N GLY A 229 18.04 5.41 10.32
CA GLY A 229 16.96 5.28 11.30
C GLY A 229 16.35 3.88 11.35
N GLN A 230 15.29 3.73 12.14
CA GLN A 230 14.61 2.46 12.33
C GLN A 230 13.54 2.23 11.26
N LYS A 231 13.36 0.97 10.86
CA LYS A 231 12.22 0.54 10.05
C LYS A 231 10.92 0.86 10.80
N GLY A 232 9.96 1.45 10.09
CA GLY A 232 8.62 1.68 10.61
C GLY A 232 7.55 1.52 9.54
N ILE A 233 6.31 1.86 9.88
CA ILE A 233 5.15 1.71 9.00
C ILE A 233 4.85 3.07 8.36
N HIS A 234 4.73 3.09 7.03
CA HIS A 234 4.40 4.29 6.24
C HIS A 234 3.37 3.96 5.17
N THR A 235 2.73 4.98 4.58
CA THR A 235 1.74 4.80 3.50
C THR A 235 2.23 5.23 2.13
N ILE A 236 3.48 5.70 2.03
CA ILE A 236 4.10 6.07 0.74
C ILE A 236 4.44 4.80 -0.06
N GLN A 237 3.49 4.34 -0.88
CA GLN A 237 3.66 3.14 -1.69
C GLN A 237 4.72 3.32 -2.79
N GLY A 238 5.50 2.25 -3.03
CA GLY A 238 6.53 2.19 -4.08
C GLY A 238 7.95 2.57 -3.64
N ILE A 239 8.13 3.05 -2.40
CA ILE A 239 9.46 3.36 -1.83
C ILE A 239 9.65 2.69 -0.46
N SER A 240 10.90 2.62 0.01
CA SER A 240 11.33 2.06 1.31
C SER A 240 10.74 0.67 1.61
N PRO A 241 11.29 -0.40 1.01
CA PRO A 241 10.77 -1.77 1.19
C PRO A 241 11.04 -2.36 2.58
N GLY A 242 11.59 -1.57 3.52
CA GLY A 242 11.93 -2.02 4.86
C GLY A 242 13.33 -2.61 5.00
N PHE A 243 14.20 -2.44 3.99
CA PHE A 243 15.62 -2.80 3.97
C PHE A 243 16.33 -1.98 2.89
N ILE A 244 17.67 -2.00 2.87
CA ILE A 244 18.48 -1.38 1.80
C ILE A 244 18.68 -2.40 0.67
N PRO A 245 18.15 -2.17 -0.54
CA PRO A 245 18.35 -3.09 -1.67
C PRO A 245 19.80 -3.13 -2.16
N GLU A 246 20.25 -4.27 -2.69
CA GLU A 246 21.58 -4.38 -3.32
C GLU A 246 21.72 -3.51 -4.57
N ASN A 247 20.60 -3.29 -5.28
CA ASN A 247 20.53 -2.38 -6.43
C ASN A 247 20.72 -0.90 -6.07
N LEU A 248 20.70 -0.52 -4.77
CA LEU A 248 20.91 0.86 -4.33
C LEU A 248 22.41 1.15 -4.18
N ASP A 249 22.98 1.80 -5.20
CA ASP A 249 24.29 2.42 -5.14
C ASP A 249 24.27 3.69 -4.28
N MET A 250 24.74 3.58 -3.04
CA MET A 250 24.85 4.71 -2.11
C MET A 250 25.90 5.74 -2.53
N ALA A 251 26.89 5.37 -3.36
CA ALA A 251 27.98 6.27 -3.73
C ALA A 251 27.52 7.39 -4.67
N VAL A 252 26.38 7.23 -5.35
CA VAL A 252 25.83 8.29 -6.20
C VAL A 252 24.97 9.28 -5.44
N ILE A 253 24.57 9.01 -4.20
CA ILE A 253 23.64 9.86 -3.43
C ILE A 253 24.41 10.95 -2.70
N ASP A 254 24.08 12.22 -2.97
CA ASP A 254 24.68 13.37 -2.26
C ASP A 254 23.90 13.74 -0.99
N GLU A 255 22.59 13.48 -0.97
CA GLU A 255 21.70 13.86 0.11
C GLU A 255 20.50 12.90 0.21
N ILE A 256 20.03 12.66 1.43
CA ILE A 256 18.79 11.95 1.71
C ILE A 256 17.81 12.91 2.38
N ILE A 257 16.61 13.04 1.83
CA ILE A 257 15.53 13.85 2.39
C ILE A 257 14.40 12.93 2.84
N THR A 258 13.99 13.10 4.09
CA THR A 258 12.81 12.43 4.62
C THR A 258 11.54 13.24 4.33
N VAL A 259 10.47 12.51 4.00
CA VAL A 259 9.13 13.07 3.75
C VAL A 259 8.12 12.23 4.51
N SER A 260 7.19 12.87 5.22
CA SER A 260 6.12 12.14 5.92
C SER A 260 5.05 11.68 4.94
N SER A 261 4.34 10.61 5.30
CA SER A 261 3.19 10.12 4.55
C SER A 261 2.12 11.21 4.37
N GLU A 262 1.87 12.00 5.40
CA GLU A 262 0.94 13.13 5.36
C GLU A 262 1.38 14.18 4.33
N GLU A 263 2.66 14.57 4.35
CA GLU A 263 3.23 15.53 3.40
C GLU A 263 3.15 14.99 1.96
N ALA A 264 3.47 13.72 1.74
CA ALA A 264 3.39 13.07 0.43
C ALA A 264 1.96 13.05 -0.12
N ILE A 265 0.96 12.66 0.68
CA ILE A 265 -0.45 12.65 0.29
C ILE A 265 -0.95 14.06 -0.02
N MET A 266 -0.60 15.02 0.84
CA MET A 266 -0.97 16.43 0.66
C MET A 266 -0.43 16.96 -0.69
N PHE A 267 0.84 16.70 -1.01
CA PHE A 267 1.42 17.14 -2.28
C PHE A 267 0.87 16.37 -3.49
N ALA A 268 0.61 15.07 -3.40
CA ALA A 268 -0.05 14.33 -4.48
C ALA A 268 -1.42 14.94 -4.83
N ARG A 269 -2.22 15.30 -3.82
CA ARG A 269 -3.50 16.00 -4.00
C ARG A 269 -3.35 17.39 -4.60
N ARG A 270 -2.30 18.13 -4.21
CA ARG A 270 -2.01 19.46 -4.76
C ARG A 270 -1.57 19.40 -6.21
N ILE A 271 -0.69 18.46 -6.58
CA ILE A 271 -0.26 18.25 -7.97
C ILE A 271 -1.48 17.98 -8.87
N ALA A 272 -2.44 17.16 -8.42
CA ALA A 272 -3.67 16.92 -9.16
C ALA A 272 -4.54 18.19 -9.32
N ARG A 273 -4.65 19.00 -8.26
CA ARG A 273 -5.50 20.20 -8.25
C ARG A 273 -4.89 21.40 -8.98
N GLU A 274 -3.59 21.61 -8.82
CA GLU A 274 -2.86 22.80 -9.25
C GLU A 274 -2.23 22.59 -10.64
N GLU A 275 -1.74 21.38 -10.93
CA GLU A 275 -1.02 21.05 -12.18
C GLU A 275 -1.82 20.13 -13.11
N GLY A 276 -2.97 19.61 -12.67
CA GLY A 276 -3.81 18.71 -13.47
C GLY A 276 -3.21 17.31 -13.67
N LEU A 277 -2.21 16.92 -12.85
CA LEU A 277 -1.53 15.63 -12.96
C LEU A 277 -1.99 14.66 -11.87
N LEU A 278 -2.70 13.60 -12.25
CA LEU A 278 -3.17 12.55 -11.33
C LEU A 278 -2.06 11.55 -11.03
N VAL A 279 -1.37 11.72 -9.90
CA VAL A 279 -0.17 10.95 -9.53
C VAL A 279 -0.30 10.20 -8.20
N GLY A 280 0.46 9.12 -8.05
CA GLY A 280 0.54 8.35 -6.81
C GLY A 280 1.25 9.07 -5.64
N ILE A 281 1.17 8.50 -4.44
CA ILE A 281 1.69 9.11 -3.20
C ILE A 281 3.22 9.31 -3.27
N SER A 282 3.98 8.38 -3.87
CA SER A 282 5.43 8.52 -4.04
C SER A 282 5.85 9.69 -4.92
N SER A 283 5.03 10.05 -5.92
CA SER A 283 5.21 11.26 -6.71
C SER A 283 5.06 12.53 -5.85
N GLY A 284 4.07 12.54 -4.94
CA GLY A 284 3.93 13.60 -3.96
C GLY A 284 5.14 13.72 -3.03
N ALA A 285 5.73 12.59 -2.63
CA ALA A 285 6.96 12.59 -1.83
C ALA A 285 8.16 13.16 -2.59
N ALA A 286 8.36 12.75 -3.85
CA ALA A 286 9.42 13.29 -4.70
C ALA A 286 9.27 14.81 -4.90
N PHE A 287 8.04 15.28 -5.12
CA PHE A 287 7.74 16.71 -5.26
C PHE A 287 7.98 17.49 -3.97
N ALA A 288 7.59 16.94 -2.81
CA ALA A 288 7.85 17.56 -1.51
C ALA A 288 9.35 17.78 -1.29
N ALA A 289 10.16 16.76 -1.56
CA ALA A 289 11.61 16.85 -1.48
C ALA A 289 12.19 17.86 -2.49
N ALA A 290 11.73 17.82 -3.75
CA ALA A 290 12.16 18.77 -4.77
C ALA A 290 11.86 20.22 -4.38
N LEU A 291 10.70 20.51 -3.77
CA LEU A 291 10.38 21.83 -3.25
C LEU A 291 11.27 22.24 -2.07
N LYS A 292 11.57 21.33 -1.14
CA LYS A 292 12.51 21.59 -0.03
C LYS A 292 13.90 21.98 -0.57
N VAL A 293 14.38 21.28 -1.60
CA VAL A 293 15.66 21.54 -2.26
C VAL A 293 15.63 22.85 -3.05
N GLY A 294 14.57 23.09 -3.81
CA GLY A 294 14.40 24.27 -4.65
C GLY A 294 14.22 25.58 -3.87
N LYS A 295 13.76 25.53 -2.62
CA LYS A 295 13.64 26.70 -1.73
C LYS A 295 14.97 27.18 -1.16
N ARG A 296 16.06 26.41 -1.29
CA ARG A 296 17.38 26.79 -0.75
C ARG A 296 18.03 27.86 -1.61
N SER A 297 18.67 28.85 -0.97
CA SER A 297 19.20 30.03 -1.66
C SER A 297 20.31 29.68 -2.64
N GLU A 298 21.14 28.68 -2.33
CA GLU A 298 22.20 28.15 -3.18
C GLU A 298 21.72 27.41 -4.43
N ASN A 299 20.41 27.10 -4.51
CA ASN A 299 19.80 26.43 -5.66
C ASN A 299 18.99 27.39 -6.54
N LYS A 300 19.06 28.71 -6.28
CA LYS A 300 18.38 29.71 -7.11
C LYS A 300 18.87 29.62 -8.56
N GLY A 301 17.93 29.45 -9.49
CA GLY A 301 18.20 29.37 -10.93
C GLY A 301 18.68 28.00 -11.43
N LYS A 302 18.82 27.00 -10.54
CA LYS A 302 19.15 25.63 -10.92
C LYS A 302 17.93 24.86 -11.42
N LEU A 303 18.17 23.89 -12.31
CA LEU A 303 17.15 22.99 -12.81
C LEU A 303 17.10 21.70 -11.98
N ILE A 304 15.92 21.45 -11.38
CA ILE A 304 15.63 20.23 -10.63
C ILE A 304 14.77 19.32 -11.49
N THR A 305 15.17 18.06 -11.60
CA THR A 305 14.38 17.00 -12.24
C THR A 305 13.94 15.99 -11.18
N MET A 306 12.74 15.43 -11.33
CA MET A 306 12.20 14.43 -10.42
C MET A 306 11.40 13.38 -11.19
N ILE A 307 11.20 12.21 -10.59
CA ILE A 307 10.40 11.12 -11.16
C ILE A 307 9.00 11.11 -10.54
N LEU A 308 7.97 10.97 -11.38
CA LEU A 308 6.59 10.71 -11.00
C LEU A 308 6.27 9.25 -11.39
N PRO A 309 6.44 8.26 -10.49
CA PRO A 309 6.55 6.85 -10.90
C PRO A 309 5.26 6.23 -11.43
N SER A 310 4.10 6.71 -10.96
CA SER A 310 2.81 6.10 -11.31
C SER A 310 1.65 7.11 -11.32
N PRO A 311 0.62 6.84 -12.14
CA PRO A 311 -0.65 7.55 -12.08
C PRO A 311 -1.44 7.17 -10.81
N ALA A 312 -2.38 8.02 -10.41
CA ALA A 312 -3.23 7.83 -9.22
C ALA A 312 -4.37 6.80 -9.38
N GLU A 313 -4.68 6.37 -10.61
CA GLU A 313 -5.81 5.44 -10.89
C GLU A 313 -5.55 4.00 -10.41
N ARG A 314 -4.32 3.69 -9.96
CA ARG A 314 -3.88 2.36 -9.53
C ARG A 314 -3.93 2.18 -8.02
#